data_AF-A0A6L9S4Z1-F1
#
_entry.id   AF-A0A6L9S4Z1-F1
#
_cell.length_a   1.000
_cell.length_b   1.000
_cell.length_c   1.000
_cell.angle_alpha   90.00
_cell.angle_beta   90.00
_cell.angle_gamma   90.00
#
_symmetry.space_group_name_H-M   'P 1'
#
loop_
_entity.id
_entity.type
_entity.pdbx_description
1 polymer ?
#
loop_
_entity_poly.entity_id
_entity_poly.type
_entity_poly.pdbx_seq_one_letter_code
_entity_poly.pdbx_strand_id
1 'polypeptide(L)'
;MTTEAGDLMPTTVKPMLATLAALPVDDTGRGFEIKWDGVRTLARIDGGAVRLNGRTLRDVTTSYPELTRLGAALAGHRVFLDGEVIALVRRRPARQTLDARPSSVGGGRDTGPQTPGRMR
;
A
#
# COMPACT_ATOMS: atom_id res chain seq x y z
N MET A 1 -27.85 21.91 -10.74
CA MET A 1 -27.04 21.39 -11.86
C MET A 1 -25.89 20.61 -11.24
N THR A 2 -25.87 19.32 -11.53
CA THR A 2 -25.14 18.24 -10.87
C THR A 2 -23.72 18.14 -11.39
N THR A 3 -22.73 17.94 -10.51
CA THR A 3 -21.48 17.27 -10.89
C THR A 3 -21.02 16.48 -9.66
N GLU A 4 -21.47 15.23 -9.59
CA GLU A 4 -20.82 14.20 -8.78
C GLU A 4 -19.39 14.09 -9.31
N ALA A 5 -18.42 14.63 -8.57
CA ALA A 5 -17.01 14.37 -8.83
C ALA A 5 -16.77 12.89 -8.50
N GLY A 6 -17.00 12.04 -9.51
CA GLY A 6 -16.82 10.60 -9.41
C GLY A 6 -15.46 10.27 -8.80
N ASP A 7 -15.46 9.30 -7.89
CA ASP A 7 -14.31 8.87 -7.11
C ASP A 7 -13.06 8.67 -7.99
N LEU A 8 -12.12 9.63 -7.93
CA LEU A 8 -10.93 9.69 -8.78
C LEU A 8 -9.77 8.83 -8.25
N MET A 9 -9.93 8.18 -7.09
CA MET A 9 -8.87 7.35 -6.53
C MET A 9 -8.93 5.95 -7.14
N PRO A 10 -7.86 5.48 -7.80
CA PRO A 10 -7.83 4.11 -8.31
C PRO A 10 -8.02 3.12 -7.16
N THR A 11 -8.68 2.00 -7.43
CA THR A 11 -8.88 0.94 -6.43
C THR A 11 -7.62 0.09 -6.25
N THR A 12 -6.73 0.08 -7.25
CA THR A 12 -5.48 -0.68 -7.24
C THR A 12 -4.41 0.01 -8.08
N VAL A 13 -3.16 -0.05 -7.62
CA VAL A 13 -1.97 0.42 -8.35
C VAL A 13 -0.97 -0.72 -8.41
N LYS A 14 -0.42 -1.02 -9.59
CA LYS A 14 0.66 -2.02 -9.71
C LYS A 14 1.97 -1.41 -9.24
N PRO A 15 2.72 -2.04 -8.32
CA PRO A 15 4.00 -1.49 -7.87
C PRO A 15 5.00 -1.37 -9.01
N MET A 16 5.71 -0.24 -9.08
CA MET A 16 6.84 -0.07 -10.00
C MET A 16 7.99 -1.00 -9.60
N LEU A 17 8.68 -1.60 -10.57
CA LEU A 17 9.82 -2.48 -10.30
C LEU A 17 11.14 -1.76 -10.58
N ALA A 18 12.14 -2.04 -9.74
CA ALA A 18 13.50 -1.57 -9.93
C ALA A 18 14.26 -2.51 -10.86
N THR A 19 15.13 -1.92 -11.69
CA THR A 19 16.14 -2.65 -12.47
C THR A 19 17.42 -2.75 -11.65
N LEU A 20 18.03 -3.94 -11.60
CA LEU A 20 19.33 -4.12 -10.96
C LEU A 20 20.41 -3.39 -11.76
N ALA A 21 21.13 -2.49 -11.11
CA ALA A 21 22.20 -1.70 -11.72
C ALA A 21 23.28 -1.34 -10.68
N ALA A 22 24.47 -0.98 -11.15
CA ALA A 22 25.48 -0.35 -10.31
C ALA A 22 25.07 1.08 -9.94
N LEU A 23 25.63 1.61 -8.86
CA LEU A 23 25.46 3.03 -8.54
C LEU A 23 26.07 3.88 -9.67
N PRO A 24 25.35 4.90 -10.17
CA PRO A 24 25.86 5.76 -11.21
C PRO A 24 26.98 6.64 -10.67
N VAL A 25 27.94 7.00 -11.53
CA VAL A 25 29.06 7.88 -11.17
C VAL A 25 28.60 9.33 -11.05
N ASP A 26 27.72 9.76 -11.95
CA ASP A 26 27.01 11.04 -11.85
C ASP A 26 25.73 10.83 -11.03
N ASP A 27 25.45 11.69 -10.06
CA ASP A 27 24.27 11.63 -9.20
C ASP A 27 23.29 12.80 -9.44
N THR A 28 23.59 13.67 -10.41
CA THR A 28 22.78 14.85 -10.71
C THR A 28 21.34 14.45 -11.02
N GLY A 29 20.39 15.02 -10.25
CA GLY A 29 18.96 14.76 -10.41
C GLY A 29 18.47 13.41 -9.88
N ARG A 30 19.26 12.69 -9.08
CA ARG A 30 18.89 11.38 -8.49
C ARG A 30 18.65 11.48 -7.00
N GLY A 31 17.61 10.80 -6.52
CA GLY A 31 17.40 10.49 -5.10
C GLY A 31 17.85 9.06 -4.80
N PHE A 32 18.48 8.84 -3.65
CA PHE A 32 18.89 7.52 -3.20
C PHE A 32 18.12 7.13 -1.93
N GLU A 33 17.64 5.89 -1.90
CA GLU A 33 16.97 5.31 -0.75
C GLU A 33 17.68 4.03 -0.33
N ILE A 34 17.63 3.74 0.97
CA ILE A 34 18.12 2.46 1.48
C ILE A 34 17.20 1.36 0.95
N LYS A 35 17.78 0.37 0.27
CA LYS A 35 17.05 -0.86 -0.05
C LYS A 35 16.88 -1.68 1.22
N TRP A 36 15.70 -1.56 1.84
CA TRP A 36 15.32 -2.42 2.94
C TRP A 36 15.05 -3.87 2.47
N ASP A 37 15.26 -4.83 3.37
CA ASP A 37 14.89 -6.22 3.17
C ASP A 37 13.70 -6.56 4.08
N GLY A 38 12.49 -6.41 3.55
CA GLY A 38 11.25 -6.57 4.30
C GLY A 38 10.13 -7.16 3.45
N VAL A 39 8.91 -6.66 3.66
CA VAL A 39 7.74 -7.00 2.86
C VAL A 39 7.16 -5.74 2.21
N ARG A 40 7.34 -5.64 0.89
CA ARG A 40 6.74 -4.56 0.10
C ARG A 40 5.22 -4.55 0.25
N THR A 41 4.70 -3.39 0.64
CA THR A 41 3.29 -3.16 0.97
C THR A 41 2.85 -1.82 0.42
N LEU A 42 1.78 -1.84 -0.38
CA LEU A 42 1.05 -0.65 -0.78
C LEU A 42 -0.03 -0.35 0.25
N ALA A 43 -0.13 0.89 0.70
CA ALA A 43 -1.21 1.36 1.57
C ALA A 43 -2.11 2.33 0.80
N ARG A 44 -3.39 1.95 0.63
CA ARG A 44 -4.45 2.86 0.20
C ARG A 44 -5.10 3.45 1.45
N ILE A 45 -5.13 4.78 1.52
CA ILE A 45 -5.77 5.50 2.63
C ILE A 45 -6.78 6.47 2.04
N ASP A 46 -8.03 6.33 2.46
CA ASP A 46 -9.15 7.09 1.93
C ASP A 46 -10.18 7.34 3.04
N GLY A 47 -10.40 8.61 3.39
CA GLY A 47 -11.27 8.98 4.51
C GLY A 47 -10.88 8.33 5.85
N GLY A 48 -9.60 8.04 6.04
CA GLY A 48 -9.07 7.34 7.22
C GLY A 48 -9.19 5.82 7.18
N ALA A 49 -9.84 5.23 6.18
CA ALA A 49 -9.84 3.78 5.98
C ALA A 49 -8.50 3.33 5.36
N VAL A 50 -7.87 2.31 5.94
CA VAL A 50 -6.59 1.76 5.48
C VAL A 50 -6.81 0.40 4.84
N ARG A 51 -6.32 0.21 3.61
CA ARG A 51 -6.19 -1.09 2.97
C ARG A 51 -4.74 -1.32 2.56
N LEU A 52 -4.21 -2.49 2.89
CA LEU A 52 -2.83 -2.87 2.60
C LEU A 52 -2.80 -3.97 1.55
N ASN A 53 -1.97 -3.82 0.54
CA ASN A 53 -1.77 -4.82 -0.50
C ASN A 53 -0.28 -5.19 -0.59
N GLY A 54 0.03 -6.48 -0.60
CA GLY A 54 1.41 -6.94 -0.80
C GLY A 54 1.89 -6.78 -2.24
N ARG A 55 3.12 -7.22 -2.52
CA ARG A 55 3.75 -7.19 -3.86
C ARG A 55 2.88 -7.76 -4.99
N THR A 56 2.12 -8.81 -4.72
CA THR A 56 1.23 -9.47 -5.71
C THR A 56 -0.21 -8.95 -5.66
N LEU A 57 -0.44 -7.82 -4.99
CA LEU A 57 -1.72 -7.16 -4.78
C LEU A 57 -2.72 -7.91 -3.88
N ARG A 58 -2.31 -9.03 -3.26
CA ARG A 58 -3.09 -9.69 -2.20
C ARG A 58 -3.29 -8.73 -1.03
N ASP A 59 -4.51 -8.63 -0.54
CA ASP A 59 -4.83 -7.88 0.67
C ASP A 59 -4.06 -8.47 1.86
N VAL A 60 -3.29 -7.66 2.57
CA VAL A 60 -2.48 -8.01 3.76
C VAL A 60 -2.85 -7.19 4.99
N THR A 61 -4.01 -6.53 4.97
CA THR A 61 -4.44 -5.60 6.02
C THR A 61 -4.48 -6.27 7.40
N THR A 62 -5.00 -7.50 7.47
CA THR A 62 -5.10 -8.26 8.73
C THR A 62 -3.77 -8.79 9.24
N SER A 63 -2.75 -8.88 8.38
CA SER A 63 -1.40 -9.30 8.77
C SER A 63 -0.64 -8.19 9.52
N TYR A 64 -1.03 -6.93 9.34
CA TYR A 64 -0.37 -5.75 9.90
C TYR A 64 -1.36 -4.77 10.56
N PRO A 65 -2.11 -5.19 11.60
CA PRO A 65 -3.08 -4.33 12.27
C PRO A 65 -2.47 -3.06 12.85
N GLU A 66 -1.19 -3.08 13.23
CA GLU A 66 -0.45 -1.91 13.73
C GLU A 66 -0.40 -0.75 12.71
N LEU A 67 -0.47 -1.03 11.41
CA LEU A 67 -0.41 -0.04 10.34
C LEU A 67 -1.75 0.66 10.08
N THR A 68 -2.86 0.18 10.67
CA THR A 68 -4.17 0.86 10.59
C THR A 68 -4.14 2.28 11.17
N ARG A 69 -3.19 2.56 12.07
CA ARG A 69 -2.95 3.90 12.64
C ARG A 69 -2.58 4.95 11.59
N LEU A 70 -2.09 4.53 10.42
CA LEU A 70 -1.86 5.43 9.29
C LEU A 70 -3.14 6.14 8.83
N GLY A 71 -4.30 5.49 9.00
CA GLY A 71 -5.60 6.08 8.67
C GLY A 71 -5.88 7.35 9.45
N ALA A 72 -5.64 7.33 10.76
CA ALA A 72 -5.79 8.52 11.60
C ALA A 72 -4.72 9.58 11.27
N ALA A 73 -3.47 9.16 11.06
CA ALA A 73 -2.36 10.07 10.74
C ALA A 73 -2.55 10.81 9.41
N LEU A 74 -3.29 10.21 8.47
CA LEU A 74 -3.50 10.72 7.12
C LEU A 74 -4.99 10.97 6.80
N ALA A 75 -5.85 11.10 7.83
CA ALA A 75 -7.30 11.15 7.67
C ALA A 75 -7.81 12.27 6.75
N GLY A 76 -7.07 13.38 6.64
CA GLY A 76 -7.38 14.51 5.75
C GLY A 76 -6.95 14.32 4.29
N HIS A 77 -6.36 13.17 3.94
CA HIS A 77 -5.79 12.91 2.63
C HIS A 77 -6.34 11.62 2.02
N ARG A 78 -6.36 11.58 0.69
CA ARG A 78 -6.57 10.36 -0.09
C ARG A 78 -5.27 10.02 -0.78
N VAL A 79 -4.62 8.94 -0.37
CA VAL A 79 -3.24 8.63 -0.79
C VAL A 79 -3.02 7.15 -1.06
N PHE A 80 -2.11 6.88 -1.99
CA PHE A 80 -1.41 5.61 -2.10
C PHE A 80 0.03 5.81 -1.64
N LEU A 81 0.48 4.97 -0.71
CA LEU A 81 1.86 4.90 -0.28
C LEU A 81 2.46 3.56 -0.74
N ASP A 82 3.64 3.60 -1.32
CA ASP A 82 4.44 2.41 -1.65
C ASP A 82 5.65 2.39 -0.71
N GLY A 83 5.83 1.29 0.00
CA GLY A 83 6.91 1.18 0.97
C GLY A 83 7.18 -0.24 1.41
N GLU A 84 8.12 -0.37 2.33
CA GLU A 84 8.58 -1.65 2.85
C GLU A 84 8.22 -1.77 4.34
N VAL A 85 7.47 -2.80 4.70
CA VAL A 85 7.31 -3.17 6.12
C VAL A 85 8.57 -3.88 6.57
N ILE A 86 9.23 -3.34 7.58
CA ILE A 86 10.44 -3.90 8.17
C ILE A 86 10.19 -4.30 9.62
N ALA A 87 10.85 -5.36 10.06
CA ALA A 87 10.90 -5.72 11.46
C ALA A 87 12.27 -5.37 12.05
N LEU A 88 12.24 -4.78 13.24
CA LEU A 88 13.43 -4.42 13.99
C LEU A 88 13.48 -5.22 15.29
N VAL A 89 14.51 -6.04 15.45
CA VAL A 89 14.80 -6.75 16.71
C VAL A 89 16.06 -6.16 17.29
N ARG A 90 15.96 -5.61 18.52
CA ARG A 90 17.07 -4.88 19.16
C ARG A 90 17.70 -3.83 18.23
N ARG A 91 16.84 -3.08 17.53
CA ARG A 91 17.20 -2.03 16.55
C ARG A 91 17.96 -2.53 15.30
N ARG A 92 17.94 -3.83 15.00
CA ARG A 92 18.51 -4.39 13.77
C ARG A 92 17.41 -4.97 12.88
N PRO A 93 17.51 -4.80 11.54
CA PRO A 93 16.60 -5.47 10.61
C PRO A 93 16.62 -6.98 10.81
N ALA A 94 15.43 -7.59 10.91
CA ALA A 94 15.26 -9.02 11.13
C ALA A 94 14.12 -9.54 10.26
N ARG A 95 14.36 -9.68 8.95
CA ARG A 95 13.31 -10.03 7.98
C ARG A 95 12.56 -11.32 8.33
N GLN A 96 13.25 -12.31 8.90
CA GLN A 96 12.67 -13.62 9.21
C GLN A 96 11.48 -13.54 10.17
N THR A 97 11.39 -12.49 10.99
CA THR A 97 10.24 -12.32 11.90
C THR A 97 8.96 -11.95 11.17
N LEU A 98 9.06 -11.42 9.94
CA LEU A 98 7.89 -11.12 9.10
C LEU A 98 7.36 -12.38 8.42
N ASP A 99 8.19 -13.39 8.16
CA ASP A 99 7.79 -14.64 7.50
C ASP A 99 6.79 -15.46 8.33
N ALA A 100 6.83 -15.30 9.65
CA ALA A 100 5.89 -15.93 10.58
C ALA A 100 4.51 -15.24 10.61
N ARG A 101 4.35 -14.07 9.98
CA ARG A 101 3.06 -13.37 9.94
C ARG A 101 2.09 -14.17 9.08
N PRO A 102 0.85 -14.39 9.57
CA PRO A 102 -0.14 -15.13 8.81
C PRO A 102 -0.41 -14.41 7.49
N SER A 103 -0.42 -15.18 6.40
CA SER A 103 -0.90 -14.68 5.11
C SER A 103 -2.41 -14.47 5.22
N SER A 104 -2.83 -13.21 5.25
CA SER A 104 -4.22 -12.75 5.14
C SER A 104 -5.03 -13.52 4.10
N VAL A 105 -6.11 -14.19 4.52
CA VAL A 105 -7.05 -14.88 3.62
C VAL A 105 -7.70 -13.88 2.67
N GLY A 106 -7.77 -14.20 1.37
CA GLY A 106 -8.36 -13.34 0.36
C GLY A 106 -9.80 -12.97 0.72
N GLY A 107 -10.03 -11.70 1.05
CA GLY A 107 -11.33 -11.16 1.42
C GLY A 107 -11.73 -10.01 0.49
N GLY A 108 -12.77 -10.27 -0.31
CA GLY A 108 -13.63 -9.25 -0.93
C GLY A 108 -13.08 -8.58 -2.17
N ARG A 109 -13.62 -8.99 -3.34
CA ARG A 109 -13.74 -8.11 -4.51
C ARG A 109 -14.40 -6.81 -4.03
N ASP A 110 -13.76 -5.69 -4.37
CA ASP A 110 -14.34 -4.37 -4.16
C ASP A 110 -15.63 -4.26 -4.98
N THR A 111 -16.78 -4.46 -4.34
CA THR A 111 -18.09 -4.17 -4.92
C THR A 111 -18.36 -2.70 -4.71
N GLY A 112 -17.89 -1.87 -5.63
CA GLY A 112 -18.30 -0.48 -5.71
C GLY A 112 -19.84 -0.36 -5.75
N PRO A 113 -20.41 0.80 -5.36
CA PRO A 113 -21.85 0.97 -5.33
C PRO A 113 -22.46 0.71 -6.70
N GLN A 114 -23.28 -0.34 -6.80
CA GLN A 114 -24.11 -0.57 -7.98
C GLN A 114 -25.20 0.51 -7.99
N THR A 115 -25.06 1.48 -8.89
CA THR A 115 -26.14 2.41 -9.23
C THR A 115 -27.36 1.57 -9.64
N PRO A 116 -28.52 1.66 -8.96
CA PRO A 116 -29.68 0.89 -9.36
C PRO A 116 -30.11 1.32 -10.76
N GLY A 117 -30.13 0.34 -11.67
CA GLY A 117 -30.57 0.51 -13.04
C GLY A 117 -31.99 1.05 -13.07
N ARG A 118 -32.14 2.24 -13.64
CA ARG A 118 -33.44 2.88 -13.86
C ARG A 118 -34.15 2.08 -14.96
N MET A 119 -35.15 1.29 -14.58
CA MET A 119 -36.07 0.65 -15.53
C MET A 119 -36.78 1.75 -16.33
N ARG A 120 -36.69 1.66 -17.66
CA ARG A 120 -37.54 2.43 -18.58
C ARG A 120 -38.92 1.80 -18.64
#